data_AF-O67051-F1
#
_entry.id   AF-O67051-F1
#
_cell.length_a   1.000
_cell.length_b   1.000
_cell.length_c   1.000
_cell.angle_alpha   90.00
_cell.angle_beta   90.00
_cell.angle_gamma   90.00
#
_symmetry.space_group_name_H-M   'P 1'
#
loop_
_entity.id
_entity.type
_entity.pdbx_description
1 polymer ?
#
loop_
_entity_poly.entity_id
_entity_poly.type
_entity_poly.pdbx_seq_one_letter_code
_entity_poly.pdbx_strand_id
1 'polypeptide(L)'
;MTPFKELQKFIHWKERFLRDYEKIEKGELEKIREEVKEMLGEEPDERLLKALRSMYVGGMEHRVEDEEIRYWTNWGGVKTYETFNRFPLLSDIELAFVFWALGKLFVPLLMHETGVKSEPFKKLSREEQEEAVLDELDTLWETQLTLILQALQFLDLKSISSEKPSSEG
;
A
#
# COMPACT_ATOMS: atom_id res chain seq x y z
N MET A 1 23.41 -6.74 9.11
CA MET A 1 22.12 -7.40 9.43
C MET A 1 22.01 -8.67 8.60
N THR A 2 21.40 -9.74 9.10
CA THR A 2 21.16 -10.94 8.27
C THR A 2 19.80 -10.79 7.55
N PRO A 3 19.68 -11.17 6.26
CA PRO A 3 18.43 -11.06 5.50
C PRO A 3 17.21 -11.69 6.21
N PHE A 4 17.44 -12.77 6.96
CA PHE A 4 16.39 -13.44 7.73
C PHE A 4 15.78 -12.57 8.86
N LYS A 5 16.56 -11.68 9.48
CA LYS A 5 16.05 -10.77 10.53
C LYS A 5 15.15 -9.69 9.96
N GLU A 6 15.43 -9.21 8.76
CA GLU A 6 14.59 -8.22 8.08
C GLU A 6 13.30 -8.86 7.57
N LEU A 7 13.37 -10.10 7.07
CA LEU A 7 12.19 -10.90 6.72
C LEU A 7 11.28 -11.12 7.94
N GLN A 8 11.85 -11.44 9.10
CA GLN A 8 11.09 -11.65 10.34
C GLN A 8 10.21 -10.45 10.70
N LYS A 9 10.67 -9.20 10.46
CA LYS A 9 9.86 -7.99 10.73
C LYS A 9 8.49 -8.07 10.08
N PHE A 10 8.42 -8.48 8.82
CA PHE A 10 7.18 -8.60 8.05
C PHE A 10 6.32 -9.77 8.51
N ILE A 11 6.95 -10.90 8.89
CA ILE A 11 6.25 -12.04 9.46
C ILE A 11 5.50 -11.64 10.74
N HIS A 12 6.16 -10.90 11.64
CA HIS A 12 5.55 -10.41 12.88
C HIS A 12 4.42 -9.39 12.65
N TRP A 13 4.28 -8.84 11.44
CA TRP A 13 3.19 -7.93 11.14
C TRP A 13 1.87 -8.65 10.86
N LYS A 14 1.87 -9.96 10.60
CA LYS A 14 0.67 -10.74 10.26
C LYS A 14 -0.49 -10.48 11.21
N GLU A 15 -0.29 -10.66 12.52
CA GLU A 15 -1.37 -10.54 13.50
C GLU A 15 -1.98 -9.13 13.52
N ARG A 16 -1.15 -8.10 13.32
CA ARG A 16 -1.63 -6.73 13.24
C ARG A 16 -2.39 -6.49 11.93
N PHE A 17 -1.85 -6.97 10.82
CA PHE A 17 -2.54 -6.90 9.53
C PHE A 17 -3.91 -7.56 9.59
N LEU A 18 -4.04 -8.76 10.16
CA LEU A 18 -5.33 -9.45 10.23
C LEU A 18 -6.39 -8.66 11.01
N ARG A 19 -5.99 -7.96 12.08
CA ARG A 19 -6.90 -7.03 12.80
C ARG A 19 -7.28 -5.80 11.97
N ASP A 20 -6.34 -5.29 11.20
CA ASP A 20 -6.55 -4.14 10.33
C ASP A 20 -7.32 -4.52 9.05
N TYR A 21 -7.26 -5.77 8.60
CA TYR A 21 -7.90 -6.26 7.39
C TYR A 21 -9.43 -6.18 7.45
N GLU A 22 -10.04 -6.39 8.62
CA GLU A 22 -11.47 -6.15 8.80
C GLU A 22 -11.88 -4.69 8.54
N LYS A 23 -11.00 -3.73 8.85
CA LYS A 23 -11.25 -2.29 8.57
C LYS A 23 -11.05 -1.95 7.11
N ILE A 24 -10.16 -2.68 6.44
CA ILE A 24 -9.92 -2.55 4.99
C ILE A 24 -11.17 -3.03 4.26
N GLU A 25 -11.67 -4.23 4.57
CA GLU A 25 -12.85 -4.82 3.92
C GLU A 25 -14.14 -4.01 4.12
N LYS A 26 -14.30 -3.36 5.28
CA LYS A 26 -15.47 -2.53 5.60
C LYS A 26 -15.32 -1.06 5.20
N GLY A 27 -14.16 -0.65 4.69
CA GLY A 27 -13.86 0.74 4.40
C GLY A 27 -14.57 1.27 3.15
N GLU A 28 -14.97 2.53 3.17
CA GLU A 28 -15.50 3.20 1.98
C GLU A 28 -14.40 3.38 0.92
N LEU A 29 -14.71 3.00 -0.32
CA LEU A 29 -13.78 3.08 -1.45
C LEU A 29 -14.07 4.25 -2.38
N GLU A 30 -15.23 4.90 -2.29
CA GLU A 30 -15.66 5.89 -3.28
C GLU A 30 -14.73 7.09 -3.37
N LYS A 31 -14.26 7.62 -2.24
CA LYS A 31 -13.28 8.72 -2.26
C LYS A 31 -11.98 8.32 -2.96
N ILE A 32 -11.49 7.10 -2.70
CA ILE A 32 -10.29 6.57 -3.35
C ILE A 32 -10.56 6.39 -4.86
N ARG A 33 -11.74 5.86 -5.21
CA ARG A 33 -12.18 5.66 -6.60
C ARG A 33 -12.16 6.95 -7.39
N GLU A 34 -12.77 8.01 -6.87
CA GLU A 34 -12.83 9.31 -7.53
C GLU A 34 -11.43 9.88 -7.78
N GLU A 35 -10.59 9.93 -6.74
CA GLU A 35 -9.22 10.46 -6.83
C GLU A 35 -8.35 9.63 -7.81
N VAL A 36 -8.45 8.30 -7.77
CA VAL A 36 -7.65 7.41 -8.63
C VAL A 36 -8.14 7.44 -10.07
N LYS A 37 -9.45 7.56 -10.29
CA LYS A 37 -10.03 7.73 -11.62
C LYS A 37 -9.52 8.99 -12.31
N GLU A 38 -9.38 10.08 -11.56
CA GLU A 38 -8.77 11.31 -12.08
C GLU A 38 -7.29 11.09 -12.46
N MET A 39 -6.53 10.32 -11.66
CA MET A 39 -5.13 10.00 -11.95
C MET A 39 -4.95 9.10 -13.17
N LEU A 40 -5.81 8.09 -13.34
CA LEU A 40 -5.70 7.10 -14.42
C LEU A 40 -6.37 7.57 -15.72
N GLY A 41 -7.38 8.44 -15.63
CA GLY A 41 -8.26 8.79 -16.75
C GLY A 41 -9.28 7.69 -17.11
N GLU A 42 -9.32 6.59 -16.37
CA GLU A 42 -10.24 5.48 -16.53
C GLU A 42 -10.73 4.92 -15.19
N GLU A 43 -11.74 4.05 -15.23
CA GLU A 43 -12.32 3.47 -14.01
C GLU A 43 -11.35 2.48 -13.37
N PRO A 44 -10.89 2.71 -12.12
CA PRO A 44 -9.99 1.79 -11.44
C PRO A 44 -10.68 0.48 -11.06
N ASP A 45 -9.96 -0.63 -11.20
CA ASP A 45 -10.47 -1.92 -10.75
C ASP A 45 -10.58 -1.98 -9.21
N GLU A 46 -11.54 -2.76 -8.70
CA GLU A 46 -11.81 -2.84 -7.25
C GLU A 46 -10.60 -3.36 -6.46
N ARG A 47 -9.74 -4.17 -7.10
CA ARG A 47 -8.56 -4.77 -6.48
C ARG A 47 -7.49 -3.71 -6.22
N LEU A 48 -7.27 -2.78 -7.15
CA LEU A 48 -6.47 -1.57 -6.91
C LEU A 48 -7.04 -0.73 -5.76
N LEU A 49 -8.36 -0.50 -5.73
CA LEU A 49 -8.98 0.31 -4.68
C LEU A 49 -8.80 -0.30 -3.28
N LYS A 50 -8.97 -1.63 -3.14
CA LYS A 50 -8.68 -2.34 -1.90
C LYS A 50 -7.21 -2.32 -1.52
N ALA A 51 -6.31 -2.40 -2.51
CA ALA A 51 -4.88 -2.26 -2.29
C ALA A 51 -4.53 -0.86 -1.74
N LEU A 52 -5.05 0.21 -2.34
CA LEU A 52 -4.86 1.58 -1.86
C LEU A 52 -5.48 1.81 -0.48
N ARG A 53 -6.68 1.27 -0.24
CA ARG A 53 -7.28 1.27 1.10
C ARG A 53 -6.39 0.57 2.13
N SER A 54 -5.72 -0.51 1.72
CA SER A 54 -4.75 -1.21 2.58
C SER A 54 -3.55 -0.32 2.90
N MET A 55 -3.03 0.43 1.93
CA MET A 55 -1.96 1.42 2.17
C MET A 55 -2.40 2.48 3.18
N TYR A 56 -3.64 2.96 3.14
CA TYR A 56 -4.15 3.96 4.07
C TYR A 56 -4.15 3.44 5.51
N VAL A 57 -4.66 2.22 5.70
CA VAL A 57 -4.72 1.61 7.03
C VAL A 57 -3.31 1.29 7.55
N GLY A 58 -2.43 0.78 6.70
CA GLY A 58 -1.03 0.51 7.04
C GLY A 58 -0.26 1.80 7.38
N GLY A 59 -0.44 2.83 6.55
CA GLY A 59 0.14 4.16 6.73
C GLY A 59 -0.46 4.97 7.88
N MET A 60 -1.40 4.40 8.64
CA MET A 60 -2.23 5.05 9.65
C MET A 60 -3.21 6.05 9.04
N GLU A 61 -4.50 5.70 9.05
CA GLU A 61 -5.56 6.44 8.33
C GLU A 61 -5.57 7.95 8.60
N HIS A 62 -5.38 8.38 9.84
CA HIS A 62 -5.36 9.81 10.19
C HIS A 62 -4.26 10.62 9.48
N ARG A 63 -3.19 9.98 8.98
CA ARG A 63 -2.12 10.66 8.22
C ARG A 63 -2.52 10.93 6.78
N VAL A 64 -3.33 10.04 6.20
CA VAL A 64 -3.85 10.15 4.83
C VAL A 64 -5.20 10.90 4.78
N GLU A 65 -5.69 11.40 5.90
CA GLU A 65 -6.76 12.41 5.91
C GLU A 65 -6.29 13.72 5.28
N ASP A 66 -4.99 14.04 5.39
CA ASP A 66 -4.36 15.15 4.69
C ASP A 66 -4.32 14.91 3.18
N GLU A 67 -4.80 15.88 2.40
CA GLU A 67 -5.00 15.72 0.96
C GLU A 67 -3.69 15.53 0.19
N GLU A 68 -2.62 16.20 0.60
CA GLU A 68 -1.31 16.08 -0.06
C GLU A 68 -0.72 14.70 0.19
N ILE A 69 -0.74 14.24 1.44
CA ILE A 69 -0.26 12.90 1.80
C ILE A 69 -1.09 11.84 1.10
N ARG A 70 -2.41 12.00 1.05
CA ARG A 70 -3.32 11.07 0.37
C ARG A 70 -3.05 10.99 -1.11
N TYR A 71 -2.90 12.15 -1.76
CA TYR A 71 -2.59 12.25 -3.18
C TYR A 71 -1.33 11.45 -3.52
N TRP A 72 -0.23 11.69 -2.80
CA TRP A 72 1.03 10.97 -3.05
C TRP A 72 0.99 9.50 -2.64
N THR A 73 0.20 9.15 -1.62
CA THR A 73 -0.06 7.75 -1.26
C THR A 73 -0.79 7.01 -2.38
N ASN A 74 -1.83 7.63 -2.96
CA ASN A 74 -2.55 7.08 -4.11
C ASN A 74 -1.65 6.97 -5.32
N TRP A 75 -0.93 8.05 -5.67
CA TRP A 75 -0.03 8.09 -6.80
C TRP A 75 1.03 6.98 -6.69
N GLY A 76 1.69 6.86 -5.53
CA GLY A 76 2.70 5.82 -5.33
C GLY A 76 2.14 4.40 -5.32
N GLY A 77 0.93 4.22 -4.80
CA GLY A 77 0.24 2.93 -4.85
C GLY A 77 -0.18 2.54 -6.26
N VAL A 78 -0.69 3.48 -7.06
CA VAL A 78 -1.02 3.28 -8.48
C VAL A 78 0.24 2.91 -9.26
N LYS A 79 1.32 3.70 -9.13
CA LYS A 79 2.61 3.40 -9.78
C LYS A 79 3.13 2.02 -9.41
N THR A 80 3.09 1.65 -8.13
CA THR A 80 3.48 0.31 -7.69
C THR A 80 2.61 -0.77 -8.34
N TYR A 81 1.29 -0.58 -8.37
CA TYR A 81 0.37 -1.55 -8.97
C TYR A 81 0.65 -1.75 -10.47
N GLU A 82 0.90 -0.67 -11.22
CA GLU A 82 1.20 -0.72 -12.64
C GLU A 82 2.59 -1.31 -12.94
N THR A 83 3.64 -0.84 -12.24
CA THR A 83 5.03 -1.30 -12.41
C THR A 83 5.16 -2.81 -12.28
N PHE A 84 4.43 -3.42 -11.33
CA PHE A 84 4.46 -4.86 -11.09
C PHE A 84 3.32 -5.61 -11.78
N ASN A 85 2.83 -5.07 -12.91
CA ASN A 85 1.82 -5.67 -13.78
C ASN A 85 0.56 -6.14 -13.01
N ARG A 86 0.12 -5.35 -12.04
CA ARG A 86 -1.06 -5.60 -11.22
C ARG A 86 -0.96 -6.87 -10.38
N PHE A 87 0.25 -7.40 -10.09
CA PHE A 87 0.46 -8.55 -9.19
C PHE A 87 -0.47 -9.75 -9.44
N PRO A 88 -0.50 -10.35 -10.65
CA PRO A 88 -1.54 -11.31 -11.03
C PRO A 88 -1.47 -12.64 -10.25
N LEU A 89 -0.33 -12.92 -9.61
CA LEU A 89 -0.09 -14.15 -8.85
C LEU A 89 -0.47 -14.07 -7.36
N LEU A 90 -0.79 -12.85 -6.88
CA LEU A 90 -1.20 -12.64 -5.49
C LEU A 90 -2.71 -12.74 -5.36
N SER A 91 -3.17 -13.44 -4.33
CA SER A 91 -4.57 -13.34 -3.89
C SER A 91 -4.87 -11.93 -3.34
N ASP A 92 -6.15 -11.59 -3.21
CA ASP A 92 -6.56 -10.25 -2.74
C ASP A 92 -6.05 -9.94 -1.33
N ILE A 93 -6.07 -10.93 -0.42
CA ILE A 93 -5.54 -10.76 0.95
C ILE A 93 -4.00 -10.61 0.97
N GLU A 94 -3.29 -11.29 0.07
CA GLU A 94 -1.83 -11.12 -0.06
C GLU A 94 -1.49 -9.75 -0.65
N LEU A 95 -2.23 -9.31 -1.66
CA LEU A 95 -2.07 -7.97 -2.22
C LEU A 95 -2.38 -6.90 -1.17
N ALA A 96 -3.46 -7.08 -0.41
CA ALA A 96 -3.80 -6.21 0.71
C ALA A 96 -2.67 -6.17 1.76
N PHE A 97 -2.06 -7.31 2.10
CA PHE A 97 -0.92 -7.34 2.99
C PHE A 97 0.28 -6.57 2.43
N VAL A 98 0.62 -6.78 1.15
CA VAL A 98 1.74 -6.09 0.47
C VAL A 98 1.52 -4.58 0.55
N PHE A 99 0.34 -4.11 0.15
CA PHE A 99 0.04 -2.68 0.13
C PHE A 99 -0.12 -2.10 1.54
N TRP A 100 -0.65 -2.85 2.51
CA TRP A 100 -0.64 -2.43 3.92
C TRP A 100 0.78 -2.29 4.47
N ALA A 101 1.68 -3.23 4.14
CA ALA A 101 3.07 -3.17 4.55
C ALA A 101 3.81 -2.00 3.88
N LEU A 102 3.56 -1.76 2.59
CA LEU A 102 4.10 -0.61 1.85
C LEU A 102 3.59 0.70 2.44
N GLY A 103 2.29 0.86 2.70
CA GLY A 103 1.74 2.06 3.32
C GLY A 103 2.40 2.38 4.67
N LYS A 104 2.67 1.33 5.47
CA LYS A 104 3.40 1.44 6.74
C LYS A 104 4.80 2.02 6.61
N LEU A 105 5.44 1.86 5.46
CA LEU A 105 6.81 2.30 5.18
C LEU A 105 6.81 3.63 4.42
N PHE A 106 5.99 3.72 3.37
CA PHE A 106 5.97 4.82 2.42
C PHE A 106 5.31 6.09 2.97
N VAL A 107 4.18 5.98 3.69
CA VAL A 107 3.49 7.17 4.23
C VAL A 107 4.40 7.97 5.19
N PRO A 108 5.16 7.34 6.10
CA PRO A 108 6.19 8.04 6.86
C PRO A 108 7.25 8.76 6.01
N LEU A 109 7.70 8.17 4.90
CA LEU A 109 8.69 8.78 4.00
C LEU A 109 8.13 10.06 3.37
N LEU A 110 6.89 10.02 2.88
CA LEU A 110 6.20 11.20 2.33
C LEU A 110 6.15 12.36 3.34
N MET A 111 5.94 12.03 4.62
CA MET A 111 5.84 13.04 5.68
C MET A 111 7.19 13.62 6.12
N HIS A 112 8.25 12.80 6.13
CA HIS A 112 9.50 13.14 6.80
C HIS A 112 10.68 13.33 5.84
N GLU A 113 10.87 12.40 4.91
CA GLU A 113 12.05 12.34 4.04
C GLU A 113 11.78 13.15 2.77
N THR A 114 10.79 12.75 1.97
CA THR A 114 10.32 13.57 0.83
C THR A 114 9.75 14.90 1.32
N GLY A 115 9.05 14.85 2.46
CA GLY A 115 8.42 16.03 3.05
C GLY A 115 7.49 16.74 2.07
N VAL A 116 6.53 16.00 1.49
CA VAL A 116 5.66 16.52 0.39
C VAL A 116 4.84 17.75 0.79
N LYS A 117 4.65 17.94 2.09
CA LYS A 117 3.98 19.13 2.64
C LYS A 117 4.88 20.35 2.77
N SER A 118 6.19 20.21 2.56
CA SER A 118 7.17 21.27 2.76
C SER A 118 7.11 22.30 1.64
N GLU A 119 7.36 23.58 1.98
CA GLU A 119 7.44 24.66 1.00
C GLU A 119 8.49 24.42 -0.10
N PRO A 120 9.68 23.85 0.19
CA PRO A 120 10.63 23.48 -0.86
C PRO A 120 10.06 22.49 -1.87
N PHE A 121 9.39 21.43 -1.41
CA PHE A 121 8.80 20.43 -2.28
C PHE A 121 7.71 21.03 -3.18
N LYS A 122 6.83 21.85 -2.61
CA LYS A 122 5.73 22.49 -3.35
C LYS A 122 6.19 23.50 -4.41
N LYS A 123 7.43 23.99 -4.34
CA LYS A 123 8.03 24.89 -5.34
C LYS A 123 8.62 24.16 -6.53
N LEU A 124 8.82 22.85 -6.43
CA LEU A 124 9.23 22.01 -7.55
C LEU A 124 8.12 21.97 -8.60
N SER A 125 8.50 21.79 -9.86
CA SER A 125 7.56 21.45 -10.92
C SER A 125 6.91 20.10 -10.63
N ARG A 126 5.78 19.82 -11.30
CA ARG A 126 5.07 18.55 -11.12
C ARG A 126 5.95 17.34 -11.44
N GLU A 127 6.75 17.42 -12.49
CA GLU A 127 7.68 16.36 -12.92
C GLU A 127 8.75 16.11 -11.86
N GLU A 128 9.37 17.17 -11.32
CA GLU A 128 10.36 17.05 -10.24
C GLU A 128 9.77 16.50 -8.95
N GLN A 129 8.51 16.83 -8.63
CA GLN A 129 7.82 16.23 -7.47
C GLN A 129 7.59 14.73 -7.66
N GLU A 130 7.17 14.32 -8.86
CA GLU A 130 6.97 12.91 -9.21
C GLU A 130 8.28 12.13 -9.17
N GLU A 131 9.36 12.70 -9.71
CA GLU A 131 10.71 12.12 -9.66
C GLU A 131 11.16 11.93 -8.20
N ALA A 132 11.04 12.96 -7.36
CA ALA A 132 11.42 12.87 -5.95
C ALA A 132 10.63 11.81 -5.17
N VAL A 133 9.34 11.62 -5.48
CA VAL A 133 8.52 10.57 -4.87
C VAL A 133 8.84 9.20 -5.45
N LEU A 134 9.16 9.12 -6.74
CA LEU A 134 9.54 7.89 -7.42
C LEU A 134 10.87 7.34 -6.89
N ASP A 135 11.87 8.19 -6.64
CA ASP A 135 13.16 7.77 -6.07
C ASP A 135 13.00 7.02 -4.73
N GLU A 136 12.09 7.51 -3.89
CA GLU A 136 11.73 6.86 -2.62
C GLU A 136 10.99 5.53 -2.82
N LEU A 137 10.11 5.47 -3.83
CA LEU A 137 9.42 4.23 -4.21
C LEU A 137 10.38 3.20 -4.77
N ASP A 138 11.30 3.58 -5.66
CA ASP A 138 12.32 2.71 -6.23
C ASP A 138 13.17 2.10 -5.11
N THR A 139 13.62 2.94 -4.16
CA THR A 139 14.34 2.48 -2.97
C THR A 139 13.53 1.48 -2.15
N LEU A 140 12.23 1.73 -1.94
CA LEU A 140 11.34 0.78 -1.26
C LEU A 140 11.13 -0.51 -2.05
N TRP A 141 10.99 -0.44 -3.37
CA TRP A 141 10.80 -1.61 -4.23
C TRP A 141 12.03 -2.52 -4.20
N GLU A 142 13.21 -1.95 -4.32
CA GLU A 142 14.47 -2.68 -4.30
C GLU A 142 14.76 -3.29 -2.93
N THR A 143 14.54 -2.53 -1.85
CA THR A 143 14.99 -2.94 -0.51
C THR A 143 13.92 -3.64 0.32
N GLN A 144 12.65 -3.28 0.19
CA GLN A 144 11.58 -3.75 1.07
C GLN A 144 10.56 -4.64 0.35
N LEU A 145 10.11 -4.29 -0.86
CA LEU A 145 9.05 -5.03 -1.54
C LEU A 145 9.42 -6.49 -1.78
N THR A 146 10.66 -6.76 -2.19
CA THR A 146 11.15 -8.15 -2.36
C THR A 146 11.06 -8.95 -1.06
N LEU A 147 11.42 -8.34 0.08
CA LEU A 147 11.32 -8.99 1.39
C LEU A 147 9.87 -9.21 1.82
N ILE A 148 8.98 -8.24 1.55
CA ILE A 148 7.54 -8.38 1.82
C ILE A 148 6.97 -9.55 1.01
N LEU A 149 7.29 -9.64 -0.28
CA LEU A 149 6.83 -10.72 -1.16
C LEU A 149 7.37 -12.08 -0.72
N GLN A 150 8.64 -12.15 -0.28
CA GLN A 150 9.20 -13.37 0.29
C GLN A 150 8.51 -13.77 1.60
N ALA A 151 8.14 -12.78 2.44
CA ALA A 151 7.48 -13.05 3.72
C ALA A 151 6.12 -13.74 3.52
N LEU A 152 5.38 -13.42 2.45
CA LEU A 152 4.08 -14.02 2.14
C LEU A 152 4.10 -15.56 2.18
N GLN A 153 5.20 -16.18 1.75
CA GLN A 153 5.37 -17.64 1.75
C GLN A 153 5.28 -18.26 3.16
N PHE A 154 5.54 -17.46 4.20
CA PHE A 154 5.51 -17.88 5.60
C PHE A 154 4.26 -17.41 6.33
N LEU A 155 3.43 -16.57 5.71
CA LEU A 155 2.26 -16.00 6.37
C LEU A 155 1.02 -16.88 6.25
N ASP A 156 0.94 -17.76 5.26
CA ASP A 156 -0.24 -18.60 5.00
C ASP A 156 -1.55 -17.78 5.02
N LEU A 157 -1.59 -16.69 4.27
CA LEU A 157 -2.79 -15.81 4.21
C LEU A 157 -3.90 -16.42 3.34
N LYS A 158 -3.54 -17.28 2.37
CA LYS A 158 -4.50 -17.89 1.44
C LYS A 158 -5.52 -18.79 2.17
N SER A 159 -5.09 -19.53 3.19
CA SER A 159 -5.95 -20.42 3.98
C SER A 159 -7.06 -19.69 4.75
N ILE A 160 -6.86 -18.40 5.04
CA ILE A 160 -7.81 -17.55 5.77
C ILE A 160 -8.97 -17.10 4.86
N SER A 161 -8.74 -16.95 3.56
CA SER A 161 -9.80 -16.57 2.60
C SER A 161 -10.81 -17.70 2.32
N SER A 162 -10.42 -18.96 2.58
CA SER A 162 -11.26 -20.15 2.39
C SER A 162 -12.17 -20.48 3.57
N GLU A 163 -11.98 -19.85 4.73
CA GLU A 163 -12.84 -20.02 5.91
C GLU A 163 -13.93 -18.95 5.95
N LYS A 164 -14.87 -18.97 4.98
CA LYS A 164 -16.21 -18.44 5.27
C LYS A 164 -16.95 -19.48 6.11
N PRO A 165 -17.64 -19.10 7.20
CA PRO A 165 -18.43 -20.05 7.95
C PRO A 165 -19.52 -20.60 7.03
N SER A 166 -19.61 -21.93 6.96
CA SER A 166 -20.79 -22.62 6.46
C SER A 166 -21.97 -22.22 7.35
N SER A 167 -22.68 -21.16 6.97
CA SER A 167 -24.02 -20.91 7.47
C SER A 167 -24.99 -21.78 6.66
N GLU A 168 -25.05 -23.06 7.02
CA GLU A 168 -26.09 -24.02 6.68
C GLU A 168 -26.25 -24.92 7.93
N GLY A 169 -27.39 -25.04 8.61
CA GLY A 169 -28.73 -24.48 8.43
C GLY A 169 -29.56 -24.75 9.70
#